data_AF-H8G4V9-F1
#
_entry.id   AF-H8G4V9-F1
#
_cell.length_a   1.000
_cell.length_b   1.000
_cell.length_c   1.000
_cell.angle_alpha   90.00
_cell.angle_beta   90.00
_cell.angle_gamma   90.00
#
_symmetry.space_group_name_H-M   'P 1'
#
loop_
_entity.id
_entity.type
_entity.pdbx_description
1 polymer ?
#
loop_
_entity_poly.entity_id
_entity_poly.type
_entity_poly.pdbx_seq_one_letter_code
_entity_poly.pdbx_strand_id
1 'polypeptide(L)'
;MDIINIIAVVIAIASVLAALGHLGYLAMLNSAANKRAGGGPIADYVRSRWPIAGATAGTAVVALLFTSGGTVMDILAVLLALGSGAVSTKALQSTQARFRSGG
;
A
#
# COMPACT_ATOMS: atom_id res chain seq x y z
N MET A 1 -7.54 4.54 26.13
CA MET A 1 -6.79 3.64 25.24
C MET A 1 -6.62 2.33 25.98
N ASP A 2 -7.32 1.29 25.54
CA ASP A 2 -7.15 -0.08 26.01
C ASP A 2 -6.14 -0.83 25.12
N ILE A 3 -5.77 -2.04 25.52
CA ILE A 3 -4.73 -2.81 24.84
C ILE A 3 -5.10 -3.14 23.38
N ILE A 4 -6.39 -3.36 23.11
CA ILE A 4 -6.91 -3.66 21.77
C ILE A 4 -6.75 -2.46 20.84
N ASN A 5 -7.11 -1.27 21.31
CA ASN A 5 -6.95 -0.04 20.54
C ASN A 5 -5.48 0.25 20.20
N ILE A 6 -4.56 0.05 21.14
CA ILE A 6 -3.11 0.22 20.90
C ILE A 6 -2.64 -0.71 19.76
N ILE A 7 -3.03 -1.99 19.82
CA ILE A 7 -2.69 -2.97 18.78
C ILE A 7 -3.28 -2.54 17.43
N ALA A 8 -4.56 -2.12 17.40
CA ALA A 8 -5.23 -1.68 16.18
C ALA A 8 -4.53 -0.47 15.55
N VAL A 9 -4.17 0.54 16.35
CA VAL A 9 -3.43 1.73 15.89
C VAL A 9 -2.09 1.35 15.28
N VAL A 10 -1.31 0.50 15.95
CA VAL A 10 0.01 0.07 15.43
C VAL A 10 -0.13 -0.67 14.10
N ILE A 11 -1.08 -1.60 13.99
CA ILE A 11 -1.32 -2.36 12.76
C ILE A 11 -1.81 -1.42 11.64
N ALA A 12 -2.70 -0.48 11.94
CA ALA A 12 -3.19 0.50 10.98
C ALA A 12 -2.05 1.39 10.45
N ILE A 13 -1.17 1.89 11.33
CA ILE A 13 0.01 2.66 10.93
C ILE A 13 0.93 1.81 10.04
N ALA A 14 1.22 0.57 10.42
CA ALA A 14 2.05 -0.32 9.60
C ALA A 14 1.44 -0.56 8.20
N SER A 15 0.12 -0.70 8.12
CA SER A 15 -0.61 -0.82 6.86
C SER A 15 -0.51 0.43 5.99
N VAL A 16 -0.68 1.62 6.58
CA VAL A 16 -0.50 2.90 5.88
C VAL A 16 0.92 3.03 5.34
N LEU A 17 1.93 2.71 6.14
CA LEU A 17 3.33 2.74 5.71
C LEU A 17 3.59 1.76 4.54
N ALA A 18 3.01 0.56 4.58
CA ALA A 18 3.11 -0.40 3.48
C ALA A 18 2.46 0.12 2.19
N ALA A 19 1.27 0.72 2.29
CA ALA A 19 0.57 1.31 1.16
C ALA A 19 1.34 2.50 0.56
N LEU A 20 1.86 3.38 1.40
CA LEU A 20 2.71 4.51 0.99
C LEU A 20 4.02 4.03 0.36
N GLY A 21 4.63 2.96 0.87
CA GLY A 21 5.81 2.34 0.26
C GLY A 21 5.54 1.85 -1.16
N HIS A 22 4.38 1.20 -1.38
CA HIS A 22 3.97 0.76 -2.72
C HIS A 22 3.71 1.94 -3.67
N LEU A 23 2.95 2.94 -3.21
CA LEU A 23 2.66 4.16 -3.97
C LEU A 23 3.93 4.95 -4.33
N GLY A 24 4.80 5.18 -3.35
CA GLY A 24 6.06 5.91 -3.53
C GLY A 24 6.97 5.20 -4.52
N TYR A 25 7.05 3.87 -4.46
CA TYR A 25 7.82 3.09 -5.41
C TYR A 25 7.27 3.18 -6.84
N LEU A 26 5.95 3.09 -7.02
CA LEU A 26 5.30 3.27 -8.32
C LEU A 26 5.54 4.67 -8.88
N ALA A 27 5.42 5.71 -8.05
CA ALA A 27 5.66 7.09 -8.46
C ALA A 27 7.11 7.29 -8.92
N MET A 28 8.09 6.76 -8.16
CA MET A 28 9.50 6.80 -8.53
C MET A 28 9.76 6.07 -9.85
N LEU A 29 9.19 4.89 -10.02
CA LEU A 29 9.34 4.09 -11.25
C LEU A 29 8.73 4.78 -12.47
N ASN A 30 7.54 5.38 -12.32
CA ASN A 30 6.92 6.17 -13.39
C ASN A 30 7.79 7.37 -13.80
N SER A 31 8.38 8.07 -12.82
CA SER A 31 9.29 9.19 -13.08
C SER A 31 10.55 8.73 -13.84
N ALA A 32 11.15 7.61 -13.43
CA ALA A 32 12.31 7.04 -14.10
C ALA A 32 11.99 6.55 -15.53
N ALA A 33 10.84 5.90 -15.71
CA ALA A 33 10.39 5.40 -17.02
C ALA A 33 10.18 6.53 -18.03
N ASN A 34 9.51 7.62 -17.63
CA ASN A 34 9.22 8.74 -18.52
C ASN A 34 10.47 9.54 -18.92
N LYS A 35 11.57 9.44 -18.17
CA LYS A 35 12.84 10.12 -18.47
C LYS A 35 13.77 9.33 -19.40
N ARG A 36 13.46 8.07 -19.72
CA ARG A 36 14.34 7.17 -20.45
C ARG A 36 13.75 6.79 -21.82
N ALA A 37 14.54 6.92 -22.88
CA ALA A 37 14.13 6.43 -24.20
C ALA A 37 13.87 4.91 -24.14
N GLY A 38 12.67 4.48 -24.55
CA GLY A 38 12.21 3.09 -24.43
C GLY A 38 11.48 2.75 -23.11
N GLY A 39 11.24 3.72 -22.22
CA GLY A 39 10.54 3.49 -20.95
C GLY A 39 9.01 3.30 -21.05
N GLY A 40 8.42 3.39 -22.24
CA GLY A 40 6.98 3.28 -22.48
C GLY A 40 6.31 2.05 -21.84
N PRO A 41 6.82 0.83 -22.06
CA PRO A 41 6.24 -0.38 -21.46
C PRO A 41 6.25 -0.38 -19.92
N ILE A 42 7.25 0.26 -19.30
CA ILE A 42 7.33 0.40 -17.84
C ILE A 42 6.28 1.40 -17.35
N ALA A 43 6.11 2.53 -18.04
CA ALA A 43 5.10 3.52 -17.70
C ALA A 43 3.68 2.94 -17.79
N ASP A 44 3.38 2.13 -18.80
CA ASP A 44 2.07 1.49 -18.96
C ASP A 44 1.81 0.43 -17.88
N TYR A 45 2.85 -0.35 -17.53
CA TYR A 45 2.75 -1.26 -16.39
C TYR A 45 2.46 -0.49 -15.10
N VAL A 46 3.15 0.60 -14.83
CA VAL A 46 2.90 1.43 -13.64
C VAL A 46 1.47 1.95 -13.64
N ARG A 47 0.98 2.52 -14.75
CA ARG A 47 -0.40 2.99 -14.91
C ARG A 47 -1.42 1.91 -14.56
N SER A 48 -1.19 0.66 -14.99
CA SER A 48 -2.09 -0.46 -14.67
C SER A 48 -2.16 -0.79 -13.17
N ARG A 49 -1.17 -0.37 -12.37
CA ARG A 49 -1.08 -0.66 -10.93
C ARG A 49 -1.59 0.47 -10.04
N TRP A 50 -1.73 1.69 -10.57
CA TRP A 50 -2.27 2.83 -9.83
C TRP A 50 -3.64 2.58 -9.19
N PRO A 51 -4.61 1.90 -9.83
CA PRO A 51 -5.90 1.60 -9.19
C PRO A 51 -5.74 0.73 -7.94
N ILE A 52 -4.87 -0.29 -8.00
CA ILE A 52 -4.60 -1.18 -6.85
C ILE A 52 -3.93 -0.38 -5.73
N ALA A 53 -2.92 0.41 -6.05
CA ALA A 53 -2.19 1.21 -5.07
C ALA A 53 -3.08 2.29 -4.42
N GLY A 54 -3.95 2.93 -5.19
CA GLY A 54 -4.93 3.89 -4.68
C GLY A 54 -5.98 3.23 -3.79
N ALA A 55 -6.50 2.07 -4.20
CA ALA A 55 -7.49 1.33 -3.42
C ALA A 55 -6.94 0.84 -2.08
N THR A 56 -5.72 0.28 -2.07
CA THR A 56 -5.11 -0.21 -0.82
C THR A 56 -4.73 0.96 0.10
N ALA A 57 -4.26 2.08 -0.44
CA ALA A 57 -3.99 3.28 0.35
C ALA A 57 -5.25 3.88 0.97
N GLY A 58 -6.34 4.01 0.19
CA GLY A 58 -7.63 4.46 0.70
C GLY A 58 -8.14 3.55 1.83
N THR A 59 -8.05 2.23 1.63
CA THR A 59 -8.44 1.25 2.65
C THR A 59 -7.57 1.35 3.91
N ALA A 60 -6.26 1.55 3.78
CA ALA A 60 -5.37 1.72 4.92
C ALA A 60 -5.68 2.99 5.73
N VAL A 61 -6.03 4.09 5.07
CA VAL A 61 -6.48 5.32 5.74
C VAL A 61 -7.82 5.10 6.46
N VAL A 62 -8.77 4.41 5.84
CA VAL A 62 -10.04 4.05 6.49
C VAL A 62 -9.81 3.17 7.72
N ALA A 63 -8.91 2.20 7.63
CA ALA A 63 -8.54 1.37 8.77
C ALA A 63 -7.96 2.21 9.93
N LEU A 64 -7.11 3.19 9.63
CA LEU A 64 -6.61 4.12 10.64
C LEU A 64 -7.71 4.98 11.27
N LEU A 65 -8.67 5.45 10.48
CA LEU A 65 -9.82 6.19 11.01
C LEU A 65 -10.69 5.33 11.94
N PHE A 66 -10.83 4.04 11.64
CA PHE A 66 -11.63 3.13 12.46
C PHE A 66 -11.07 2.93 13.87
N THR A 67 -9.77 3.15 14.11
CA THR A 67 -9.19 3.07 15.45
C THR A 67 -9.64 4.20 16.39
N SER A 68 -10.51 5.11 15.94
CA SER A 68 -11.15 6.14 16.76
C SER A 68 -12.54 5.73 17.29
N GLY A 69 -13.10 4.59 16.85
CA GLY A 69 -14.50 4.21 17.07
C GLY A 69 -14.78 3.21 18.21
N GLY A 70 -13.75 2.80 18.98
CA GLY A 70 -13.87 1.82 20.07
C GLY A 70 -13.70 0.36 19.64
N THR A 71 -13.84 -0.59 20.57
CA THR A 71 -13.33 -1.98 20.42
C THR A 71 -13.86 -2.73 19.18
N VAL A 72 -15.15 -2.60 18.84
CA VAL A 72 -15.70 -3.25 17.63
C VAL A 72 -15.07 -2.67 16.37
N MET A 73 -14.87 -1.36 16.33
CA MET A 73 -14.22 -0.67 15.21
C MET A 73 -12.73 -0.98 15.15
N ASP A 74 -12.06 -1.18 16.29
CA ASP A 74 -10.66 -1.62 16.35
C ASP A 74 -10.47 -3.00 15.72
N ILE A 75 -11.39 -3.94 15.92
CA ILE A 75 -11.35 -5.26 15.28
C ILE A 75 -11.48 -5.12 13.76
N LEU A 76 -12.42 -4.30 13.29
CA LEU A 76 -12.59 -4.02 11.87
C LEU A 76 -11.35 -3.31 11.29
N ALA A 77 -10.76 -2.37 12.02
CA ALA A 77 -9.53 -1.69 11.66
C ALA A 77 -8.40 -2.69 11.42
N VAL A 78 -8.20 -3.64 12.35
CA VAL A 78 -7.18 -4.69 12.21
C VAL A 78 -7.40 -5.54 10.97
N LEU A 79 -8.64 -6.00 10.73
CA LEU A 79 -8.95 -6.82 9.55
C LEU A 79 -8.67 -6.08 8.23
N LEU A 80 -9.12 -4.82 8.14
CA LEU A 80 -8.88 -3.98 6.97
C LEU A 80 -7.39 -3.69 6.78
N ALA A 81 -6.69 -3.32 7.85
CA ALA A 81 -5.27 -2.98 7.82
C ALA A 81 -4.40 -4.19 7.43
N LEU A 82 -4.70 -5.38 7.95
CA LEU A 82 -4.01 -6.62 7.56
C LEU A 82 -4.24 -6.93 6.08
N GLY A 83 -5.47 -6.82 5.59
CA GLY A 83 -5.80 -7.06 4.18
C GLY A 83 -5.09 -6.09 3.23
N SER A 84 -5.25 -4.78 3.45
CA SER A 84 -4.66 -3.75 2.59
C SER A 84 -3.14 -3.70 2.69
N GLY A 85 -2.58 -3.93 3.88
CA GLY A 85 -1.14 -3.98 4.12
C GLY A 85 -0.48 -5.19 3.43
N ALA A 86 -1.08 -6.38 3.56
CA ALA A 86 -0.58 -7.58 2.89
C ALA A 86 -0.64 -7.47 1.37
N VAL A 87 -1.70 -6.90 0.81
CA VAL A 87 -1.81 -6.66 -0.65
C VAL A 87 -0.78 -5.63 -1.11
N SER A 88 -0.61 -4.52 -0.38
CA SER A 88 0.37 -3.47 -0.74
C SER A 88 1.81 -3.99 -0.71
N THR A 89 2.16 -4.76 0.33
CA THR A 89 3.50 -5.37 0.45
C THR A 89 3.77 -6.39 -0.66
N LYS A 90 2.82 -7.29 -0.96
CA LYS A 90 2.95 -8.22 -2.09
C LYS A 90 3.04 -7.51 -3.44
N ALA A 91 2.22 -6.47 -3.67
CA ALA A 91 2.26 -5.70 -4.90
C ALA A 91 3.61 -4.99 -5.08
N LEU A 92 4.17 -4.42 -4.01
CA LEU A 92 5.51 -3.85 -4.01
C LEU A 92 6.58 -4.91 -4.31
N GLN A 93 6.58 -6.04 -3.60
CA GLN A 93 7.54 -7.12 -3.80
C GLN A 93 7.50 -7.67 -5.23
N SER A 94 6.30 -7.89 -5.79
CA SER A 94 6.14 -8.37 -7.17
C SER A 94 6.69 -7.39 -8.20
N THR A 95 6.51 -6.09 -7.97
CA THR A 95 7.04 -5.02 -8.81
C THR A 95 8.56 -5.00 -8.74
N GLN A 96 9.13 -5.05 -7.53
CA GLN A 96 10.58 -5.12 -7.35
C GLN A 96 11.19 -6.36 -7.98
N ALA A 97 10.57 -7.53 -7.82
CA ALA A 97 11.05 -8.78 -8.39
C ALA A 97 11.15 -8.69 -9.92
N ARG A 98 10.10 -8.19 -10.58
CA ARG A 98 10.05 -8.01 -12.04
C ARG A 98 11.21 -7.16 -12.56
N PHE A 99 11.47 -6.01 -11.92
CA PHE A 99 12.51 -5.09 -12.39
C PHE A 99 13.93 -5.43 -11.88
N ARG A 100 14.05 -6.27 -10.84
CA ARG A 100 15.34 -6.80 -10.38
C ARG A 100 15.83 -7.96 -11.25
N SER A 101 14.91 -8.78 -11.78
CA SER A 101 15.24 -9.92 -12.65
C SER A 101 15.50 -9.54 -14.11
N GLY A 102 15.53 -8.25 -14.46
CA GLY A 102 15.81 -7.78 -15.82
C GLY A 102 14.66 -7.97 -16.82
N GLY A 103 13.41 -8.00 -16.34
CA GLY A 103 12.22 -8.16 -17.19
C GLY A 103 11.90 -6.97 -18.09
#